data_AF-A0A6V7LB05-F1
#
_entry.id   AF-A0A6V7LB05-F1
#
_cell.length_a   1.000
_cell.length_b   1.000
_cell.length_c   1.000
_cell.angle_alpha   90.00
_cell.angle_beta   90.00
_cell.angle_gamma   90.00
#
_symmetry.space_group_name_H-M   'P 1'
#
loop_
_entity.id
_entity.type
_entity.pdbx_description
1 polymer ?
#
loop_
_entity_poly.entity_id
_entity_poly.type
_entity_poly.pdbx_seq_one_letter_code
_entity_poly.pdbx_strand_id
1 'polypeptide(L)' 'NASARERRRNYYGTLIGELREYAHGITGTVYAIDDTTMFIKKFSYDGTAPDAFFWVGNSRVPDPEGEIVPYPEDFHG' A
#
# COMPACT_ATOMS: atom_id res chain seq x y z
N ASN A 1 -21.50 -23.13 -8.49
CA ASN A 1 -20.66 -22.36 -7.52
C ASN A 1 -19.38 -21.79 -8.15
N ALA A 2 -19.50 -20.98 -9.22
CA ALA A 2 -18.37 -20.27 -9.81
C ALA A 2 -18.15 -18.88 -9.17
N SER A 3 -19.24 -18.19 -8.82
CA SER A 3 -19.23 -16.82 -8.27
C SER A 3 -18.51 -16.67 -6.93
N ALA A 4 -18.59 -17.65 -6.02
CA ALA A 4 -17.92 -17.60 -4.72
C ALA A 4 -16.39 -17.79 -4.83
N ARG A 5 -15.93 -18.61 -5.78
CA ARG A 5 -14.50 -18.78 -6.09
C ARG A 5 -13.92 -17.55 -6.78
N GLU A 6 -14.71 -16.91 -7.64
CA GLU A 6 -14.33 -15.69 -8.35
C GLU A 6 -14.27 -14.47 -7.44
N ARG A 7 -15.20 -14.35 -6.48
CA ARG A 7 -15.12 -13.35 -5.40
C ARG A 7 -13.85 -13.49 -4.56
N ARG A 8 -13.40 -14.73 -4.28
CA ARG A 8 -12.11 -14.96 -3.59
C ARG A 8 -10.89 -14.60 -4.42
N ARG A 9 -10.93 -14.80 -5.75
CA ARG A 9 -9.82 -14.47 -6.65
C ARG A 9 -9.60 -12.98 -6.84
N ASN A 10 -10.64 -12.17 -6.64
CA ASN A 10 -10.61 -10.72 -6.86
C ASN A 10 -10.84 -9.92 -5.55
N TYR A 11 -10.68 -10.55 -4.39
CA TYR A 11 -10.78 -9.86 -3.12
C TYR A 11 -9.41 -9.30 -2.73
N TYR A 12 -9.30 -7.98 -2.73
CA TYR A 12 -8.09 -7.25 -2.34
C TYR A 12 -8.15 -6.72 -0.91
N GLY A 13 -9.27 -6.95 -0.21
CA GLY A 13 -9.56 -6.31 1.07
C GLY A 13 -10.64 -5.24 0.99
N THR A 14 -10.82 -4.50 2.09
CA THR A 14 -11.70 -3.33 2.18
C THR A 14 -11.04 -2.13 1.50
N LEU A 15 -11.75 -1.47 0.58
CA LEU A 15 -11.24 -0.28 -0.10
C LEU A 15 -10.99 0.86 0.91
N ILE A 16 -9.78 1.43 0.89
CA ILE A 16 -9.43 2.64 1.65
C ILE A 16 -9.55 3.86 0.74
N GLY A 17 -8.93 3.82 -0.45
CA GLY A 17 -8.93 4.94 -1.38
C GLY A 17 -7.81 4.88 -2.41
N GLU A 18 -7.58 5.97 -3.12
CA GLU A 18 -6.51 6.11 -4.10
C GLU A 18 -5.34 6.92 -3.51
N LEU A 19 -4.11 6.54 -3.86
CA LEU A 19 -2.94 7.35 -3.53
C LEU A 19 -3.02 8.68 -4.28
N ARG A 20 -2.74 9.76 -3.55
CA ARG A 20 -2.64 11.09 -4.14
C ARG A 20 -1.22 11.33 -4.62
N GLU A 21 -1.10 11.67 -5.89
CA GLU A 21 0.18 12.01 -6.52
C GLU A 21 0.59 13.44 -6.12
N TYR A 22 1.83 13.57 -5.65
CA TYR A 22 2.47 14.86 -5.36
C TYR A 22 3.81 15.01 -6.10
N ALA A 23 4.47 13.89 -6.40
CA ALA A 23 5.69 13.79 -7.18
C ALA A 23 5.90 12.34 -7.64
N HIS A 24 6.84 12.15 -8.57
CA HIS A 24 7.39 10.86 -8.98
C HIS A 24 6.38 9.82 -9.51
N GLY A 25 5.27 10.28 -10.08
CA GLY A 25 4.30 9.40 -10.75
C GLY A 25 3.64 8.36 -9.83
N ILE A 26 3.52 8.68 -8.53
CA ILE A 26 2.91 7.77 -7.55
C ILE A 26 1.42 7.57 -7.85
N THR A 27 1.05 6.32 -8.10
CA THR A 27 -0.36 5.93 -8.27
C THR A 27 -0.64 4.60 -7.59
N GLY A 28 -1.92 4.30 -7.33
CA GLY A 28 -2.35 3.02 -6.80
C GLY A 28 -3.66 3.12 -6.02
N THR A 29 -4.40 2.01 -5.95
CA THR A 29 -5.60 1.90 -5.11
C THR A 29 -5.29 1.06 -3.89
N VAL A 30 -5.53 1.60 -2.71
CA VAL A 30 -5.19 1.02 -1.42
C VAL A 30 -6.39 0.25 -0.84
N TYR A 31 -6.13 -0.97 -0.39
CA TYR A 31 -7.08 -1.85 0.28
C TYR A 31 -6.49 -2.36 1.60
N ALA A 32 -7.31 -2.54 2.63
CA ALA A 32 -6.94 -3.25 3.86
C ALA A 32 -7.34 -4.73 3.73
N ILE A 33 -6.35 -5.63 3.70
CA ILE A 33 -6.59 -7.07 3.70
C ILE A 33 -7.07 -7.50 5.09
N ASP A 34 -6.35 -7.06 6.12
CA ASP A 34 -6.61 -7.27 7.54
C ASP A 34 -6.05 -6.09 8.37
N ASP A 35 -5.84 -6.29 9.67
CA ASP A 35 -5.40 -5.26 10.62
C ASP A 35 -3.92 -4.87 10.47
N THR A 36 -3.11 -5.71 9.83
CA THR A 36 -1.65 -5.55 9.72
C THR A 36 -1.18 -5.57 8.28
N THR A 37 -2.06 -5.88 7.32
CA THR A 37 -1.72 -6.05 5.91
C THR A 37 -2.56 -5.15 5.00
N MET A 38 -1.88 -4.33 4.21
CA MET A 38 -2.48 -3.52 3.15
C MET A 38 -2.06 -4.02 1.76
N PHE A 39 -2.95 -3.87 0.78
CA PHE A 39 -2.66 -4.16 -0.62
C PHE A 39 -2.82 -2.91 -1.47
N ILE A 40 -1.78 -2.57 -2.24
CA ILE A 40 -1.82 -1.44 -3.18
C ILE A 40 -1.90 -2.01 -4.60
N LYS A 41 -3.09 -1.93 -5.19
CA LYS A 41 -3.34 -2.40 -6.55
C LYS A 41 -2.83 -1.38 -7.56
N LYS A 42 -2.13 -1.88 -8.60
CA LYS A 42 -1.56 -1.05 -9.67
C LYS A 42 -0.68 0.08 -9.13
N PHE A 43 0.15 -0.25 -8.13
CA PHE A 43 1.16 0.68 -7.65
C PHE A 43 2.12 1.06 -8.79
N SER A 44 2.45 2.34 -8.91
CA SER A 44 3.45 2.85 -9.84
C SER A 44 4.30 3.92 -9.15
N TYR A 45 5.58 3.95 -9.50
CA TYR A 45 6.58 4.94 -9.12
C TYR A 45 7.53 5.08 -10.32
N ASP A 46 7.86 6.31 -10.72
CA ASP A 46 8.62 6.56 -11.96
C ASP A 46 10.13 6.27 -11.87
N GLY A 47 10.65 6.01 -10.66
CA GLY A 47 12.05 5.64 -10.45
C GLY A 47 13.04 6.80 -10.52
N THR A 48 12.58 8.05 -10.55
CA THR A 48 13.46 9.21 -10.78
C THR A 48 14.03 9.82 -9.49
N ALA A 49 13.53 9.45 -8.32
CA ALA A 49 14.08 9.88 -7.04
C ALA A 49 15.27 8.99 -6.62
N PRO A 50 16.20 9.51 -5.79
CA PRO A 50 17.35 8.73 -5.30
C PRO A 50 16.95 7.46 -4.53
N ASP A 51 15.90 7.56 -3.69
CA ASP A 51 15.39 6.48 -2.85
C ASP A 51 13.86 6.57 -2.70
N ALA A 52 13.21 5.45 -2.38
CA ALA A 52 11.78 5.38 -2.11
C ALA A 52 11.48 4.46 -0.91
N PHE A 53 10.66 4.94 0.01
CA PHE A 53 10.25 4.24 1.22
C PHE A 53 8.73 4.29 1.38
N PHE A 54 8.16 3.24 1.98
CA PHE A 54 6.81 3.33 2.55
C PHE A 54 6.93 3.81 3.99
N TRP A 55 6.11 4.77 4.37
CA TRP A 55 6.10 5.37 5.71
C TRP A 55 4.66 5.40 6.22
N VAL A 56 4.43 4.87 7.42
CA VAL A 56 3.10 4.69 8.00
C VAL A 56 3.00 5.37 9.36
N GLY A 57 1.82 5.82 9.74
CA GLY A 57 1.58 6.49 11.01
C GLY A 57 0.13 6.33 11.46
N ASN A 58 -0.14 6.69 12.71
CA ASN A 58 -1.45 6.50 13.35
C ASN A 58 -2.32 7.77 13.37
N SER A 59 -1.84 8.85 12.75
CA SER A 59 -2.56 10.12 12.68
C SER A 59 -3.40 10.22 11.41
N ARG A 60 -4.28 11.23 11.38
CA ARG A 60 -5.20 11.47 10.25
C ARG A 60 -4.55 12.22 9.08
N VAL A 61 -3.34 12.74 9.29
CA VAL A 61 -2.58 13.54 8.32
C VAL A 61 -1.11 13.12 8.42
N PRO A 62 -0.32 13.20 7.35
CA PRO A 62 1.11 12.88 7.44
C PRO A 62 1.81 13.70 8.54
N ASP A 63 2.60 13.04 9.39
CA ASP A 63 3.37 13.66 10.46
C ASP A 63 4.78 13.03 10.60
N PRO A 64 5.74 13.73 11.25
CA PRO A 64 7.09 13.22 11.51
C PRO A 64 7.20 11.99 12.41
N GLU A 65 6.16 11.62 13.14
CA GLU A 65 6.17 10.55 14.14
C GLU A 65 5.84 9.16 13.56
N GLY A 66 5.74 9.04 12.24
CA GLY A 66 5.53 7.76 11.55
C GLY A 66 6.73 6.81 11.59
N GLU A 67 6.52 5.58 11.15
CA GLU A 67 7.50 4.49 11.05
C GLU A 67 7.70 4.04 9.60
N ILE A 68 8.97 3.85 9.19
CA ILE A 68 9.30 3.35 7.86
C ILE A 68 8.96 1.87 7.81
N VAL A 69 8.15 1.47 6.82
CA VAL A 69 7.87 0.06 6.53
C VAL A 69 9.13 -0.53 5.87
N PRO A 70 9.75 -1.56 6.47
CA PRO A 70 10.95 -2.17 5.91
C PRO A 70 10.65 -2.85 4.56
N TYR A 71 11.56 -2.69 3.60
CA TYR A 71 11.53 -3.33 2.27
C TYR A 71 12.70 -4.34 2.18
N PRO A 72 12.54 -5.56 1.61
CA PRO A 72 13.33 -6.74 2.03
C PRO A 72 14.73 -6.83 1.37
N GLU A 73 15.72 -7.55 1.96
CA GLU A 73 15.90 -9.00 1.69
C GLU A 73 15.79 -9.97 2.88
N ASP A 74 16.06 -9.57 4.13
CA ASP A 74 16.23 -10.52 5.25
C ASP A 74 15.31 -10.26 6.47
N PHE A 75 14.05 -9.90 6.27
CA PHE A 75 13.16 -9.60 7.40
C PHE A 75 12.92 -10.83 8.29
N HIS A 76 13.48 -10.83 9.51
CA HIS A 76 13.38 -11.91 10.51
C HIS A 76 12.56 -11.54 11.76
N GLY A 77 11.46 -10.81 11.60
CA GLY A 77 10.50 -10.58 12.69
C GLY A 77 10.91 -9.54 13.73
#